data_AF-A0A8J6UE25-F1
#
_entry.id   AF-A0A8J6UE25-F1
#
_cell.length_a   1.000
_cell.length_b   1.000
_cell.length_c   1.000
_cell.angle_alpha   90.00
_cell.angle_beta   90.00
_cell.angle_gamma   90.00
#
_symmetry.space_group_name_H-M   'P 1'
#
loop_
_entity.id
_entity.type
_entity.pdbx_description
1 polymer ?
#
loop_
_entity_poly.entity_id
_entity_poly.type
_entity_poly.pdbx_seq_one_letter_code
_entity_poly.pdbx_strand_id
1 'polypeptide(L)'
;MVYGLGGDDLISTKEGTYRVWGGSGMDTYVTINDGNGYMRIMDMEPGEVIEFCGCPSTRIEQRGKNAWIVKLDDVKAVVANVNADDLKLDFSLRQITLVADPLA
;
A
#
# COMPACT_ATOMS: atom_id res chain seq x y z
N MET A 1 -9.90 12.18 -1.88
CA MET A 1 -8.50 12.21 -2.35
C MET A 1 -7.65 12.70 -1.19
N VAL A 2 -6.39 12.28 -1.10
CA VAL A 2 -5.44 12.63 -0.02
C VAL A 2 -4.05 12.85 -0.64
N TYR A 3 -3.28 13.80 -0.11
CA TYR A 3 -1.95 14.18 -0.58
C TYR A 3 -1.02 14.40 0.63
N GLY A 4 0.17 13.79 0.66
CA GLY A 4 1.23 14.06 1.64
C GLY A 4 2.06 15.30 1.29
N LEU A 5 2.36 15.45 -0.01
CA LEU A 5 3.13 16.53 -0.64
C LEU A 5 4.64 16.32 -0.56
N GLY A 6 5.29 16.70 0.53
CA GLY A 6 6.75 16.71 0.60
C GLY A 6 7.25 16.54 2.02
N GLY A 7 8.32 15.75 2.17
CA GLY A 7 8.75 15.22 3.44
C GLY A 7 8.25 13.78 3.62
N ASP A 8 8.65 13.14 4.71
CA ASP A 8 8.23 11.78 5.02
C ASP A 8 6.86 11.81 5.71
N ASP A 9 5.81 11.38 4.99
CA ASP A 9 4.43 11.49 5.45
C ASP A 9 3.88 10.18 6.03
N LEU A 10 3.09 10.30 7.10
CA LEU A 10 2.27 9.20 7.64
C LEU A 10 0.81 9.38 7.20
N ILE A 11 0.38 8.57 6.23
CA ILE A 11 -0.90 8.75 5.56
C ILE A 11 -1.88 7.66 5.97
N SER A 12 -3.00 8.09 6.56
CA SER A 12 -4.11 7.22 6.92
C SER A 12 -5.44 7.81 6.44
N THR A 13 -6.43 6.95 6.24
CA THR A 13 -7.77 7.35 5.82
C THR A 13 -8.82 6.82 6.79
N LYS A 14 -10.00 7.44 6.77
CA LYS A 14 -11.20 6.86 7.37
C LYS A 14 -11.84 5.87 6.40
N GLU A 15 -12.93 5.21 6.80
CA GLU A 15 -13.71 4.37 5.90
C GLU A 15 -14.05 5.06 4.56
N GLY A 16 -14.16 4.26 3.50
CA GLY A 16 -14.35 4.69 2.13
C GLY A 16 -13.15 4.41 1.21
N THR A 17 -13.28 4.80 -0.06
CA THR A 17 -12.22 4.60 -1.06
C THR A 17 -11.57 5.93 -1.42
N TYR A 18 -10.26 6.03 -1.21
CA TYR A 18 -9.50 7.26 -1.43
C TYR A 18 -8.39 7.00 -2.43
N ARG A 19 -8.23 7.90 -3.41
CA ARG A 19 -6.96 8.03 -4.12
C ARG A 19 -5.99 8.80 -3.25
N VAL A 20 -4.78 8.29 -3.10
CA VAL A 20 -3.76 8.81 -2.20
C VAL A 20 -2.48 9.00 -3.00
N TRP A 21 -1.85 10.15 -2.79
CA TRP A 21 -0.51 10.47 -3.28
C TRP A 21 0.39 10.75 -2.09
N GLY A 22 1.51 10.06 -2.01
CA GLY A 22 2.55 10.34 -1.03
C GLY A 22 3.17 11.70 -1.32
N GLY A 23 3.79 11.80 -2.48
CA GLY A 23 4.53 12.97 -2.91
C GLY A 23 6.02 12.68 -2.86
N SER A 24 6.83 13.62 -2.38
CA SER A 24 8.27 13.42 -2.28
C SER A 24 8.68 13.09 -0.84
N GLY A 25 9.31 11.95 -0.61
CA GLY A 25 9.78 11.55 0.72
C GLY A 25 9.77 10.04 0.87
N MET A 26 10.00 9.56 2.09
CA MET A 26 9.78 8.16 2.46
C MET A 26 8.44 8.01 3.17
N ASP A 27 7.38 7.84 2.39
CA ASP A 27 6.02 7.84 2.90
C ASP A 27 5.58 6.49 3.48
N THR A 28 4.68 6.56 4.45
CA THR A 28 4.07 5.43 5.15
C THR A 28 2.56 5.45 4.98
N TYR A 29 2.00 4.42 4.33
CA TYR A 29 0.56 4.28 4.09
C TYR A 29 -0.07 3.28 5.09
N VAL A 30 -0.93 3.76 5.99
CA VAL A 30 -1.53 2.92 7.03
C VAL A 30 -2.92 2.44 6.61
N THR A 31 -3.05 1.13 6.38
CA THR A 31 -4.32 0.51 6.02
C THR A 31 -5.32 0.43 7.16
N ILE A 32 -6.60 0.47 6.82
CA ILE A 32 -7.70 0.28 7.77
C ILE A 32 -7.91 -1.21 8.01
N ASN A 33 -7.58 -1.69 9.21
CA ASN A 33 -7.76 -3.10 9.55
C ASN A 33 -9.24 -3.49 9.66
N ASP A 34 -10.04 -2.65 10.31
CA ASP A 34 -11.45 -2.88 10.60
C ASP A 34 -12.28 -1.74 10.01
N GLY A 35 -13.31 -2.09 9.23
CA GLY A 35 -14.13 -1.13 8.51
C GLY A 35 -14.09 -1.33 7.00
N ASN A 36 -14.96 -0.61 6.30
CA ASN A 36 -15.13 -0.75 4.86
C ASN A 36 -14.31 0.29 4.07
N GLY A 37 -13.61 -0.17 3.04
CA GLY A 37 -12.90 0.69 2.10
C GLY A 37 -11.39 0.47 2.09
N TYR A 38 -10.71 1.21 1.21
CA TYR A 38 -9.27 1.05 0.97
C TYR A 38 -8.65 2.29 0.35
N MET A 39 -7.34 2.43 0.52
CA MET A 39 -6.54 3.42 -0.20
C MET A 39 -6.10 2.86 -1.54
N ARG A 40 -6.28 3.65 -2.58
CA ARG A 40 -5.61 3.46 -3.86
C ARG A 40 -4.41 4.41 -3.90
N ILE A 41 -3.23 3.85 -3.65
CA ILE A 41 -1.95 4.56 -3.66
C ILE A 41 -1.53 4.73 -5.12
N MET A 42 -1.24 5.96 -5.52
CA MET A 42 -1.13 6.33 -6.94
C MET A 42 0.31 6.47 -7.43
N ASP A 43 1.25 6.61 -6.52
CA ASP A 43 2.64 7.01 -6.76
C ASP A 43 3.62 6.34 -5.79
N MET A 44 3.36 5.10 -5.37
CA MET A 44 4.26 4.40 -4.44
C MET A 44 5.65 4.20 -5.06
N GLU A 45 6.69 4.61 -4.33
CA GLU A 45 8.09 4.50 -4.76
C GLU A 45 8.90 3.49 -3.92
N PRO A 46 10.02 2.95 -4.45
CA PRO A 46 10.90 2.08 -3.68
C PRO A 46 11.44 2.78 -2.42
N GLY A 47 11.35 2.10 -1.28
CA GLY A 47 11.73 2.64 0.04
C GLY A 47 10.53 3.10 0.88
N GLU A 48 9.39 3.36 0.26
CA GLU A 48 8.12 3.61 0.95
C GLU A 48 7.49 2.32 1.47
N VAL A 49 6.59 2.47 2.45
CA VAL A 49 6.01 1.31 3.14
C VAL A 49 4.50 1.42 3.27
N ILE A 50 3.81 0.28 3.16
CA ILE A 50 2.42 0.14 3.56
C ILE A 50 2.40 -0.61 4.90
N GLU A 51 1.89 0.02 5.95
CA GLU A 51 1.64 -0.63 7.22
C GLU A 51 0.25 -1.29 7.23
N PHE A 52 0.23 -2.54 7.65
CA PHE A 52 -1.01 -3.31 7.76
C PHE A 52 -1.17 -3.98 9.11
N CYS A 53 -2.27 -4.71 9.28
CA CYS A 53 -2.62 -5.32 10.55
C CYS A 53 -1.69 -6.46 10.99
N GLY A 54 -0.79 -6.93 10.12
CA GLY A 54 0.02 -8.12 10.38
C GLY A 54 -0.77 -9.43 10.30
N CYS A 55 -2.03 -9.39 9.85
CA CYS A 55 -2.91 -10.55 9.87
C CYS A 55 -2.44 -11.62 8.87
N PRO A 56 -2.30 -12.90 9.26
CA PRO A 56 -1.81 -13.97 8.37
C PRO A 56 -2.61 -14.21 7.09
N SER A 57 -3.87 -13.77 7.05
CA SER A 57 -4.74 -13.87 5.86
C SER A 57 -4.51 -12.75 4.83
N THR A 58 -3.54 -11.87 5.07
CA THR A 58 -3.14 -10.82 4.13
C THR A 58 -2.33 -11.42 3.00
N ARG A 59 -2.68 -11.09 1.75
CA ARG A 59 -1.96 -11.49 0.55
C ARG A 59 -1.95 -10.36 -0.47
N ILE A 60 -1.04 -10.45 -1.41
CA ILE A 60 -0.94 -9.55 -2.55
C ILE A 60 -1.46 -10.29 -3.78
N GLU A 61 -2.35 -9.67 -4.54
CA GLU A 61 -2.92 -10.21 -5.77
C GLU A 61 -2.65 -9.25 -6.94
N GLN A 62 -2.21 -9.79 -8.07
CA GLN A 62 -2.17 -9.03 -9.31
C GLN A 62 -3.57 -8.92 -9.91
N ARG A 63 -4.06 -7.70 -10.18
CA ARG A 63 -5.29 -7.49 -10.97
C ARG A 63 -5.09 -6.39 -12.00
N GLY A 64 -4.99 -6.77 -13.27
CA GLY A 64 -4.68 -5.85 -14.36
C GLY A 64 -3.26 -5.29 -14.19
N LYS A 65 -3.12 -3.97 -14.10
CA LYS A 65 -1.84 -3.27 -13.88
C LYS A 65 -1.59 -2.90 -12.42
N ASN A 66 -2.40 -3.39 -11.48
CA ASN A 66 -2.32 -2.96 -10.08
C ASN A 66 -2.10 -4.16 -9.18
N ALA A 67 -1.36 -3.93 -8.09
CA ALA A 67 -1.22 -4.87 -6.99
C ALA A 67 -2.29 -4.58 -5.94
N TRP A 68 -3.01 -5.61 -5.51
CA TRP A 68 -4.11 -5.51 -4.55
C TRP A 68 -3.71 -6.20 -3.26
N ILE A 69 -3.69 -5.45 -2.16
CA ILE A 69 -3.47 -5.98 -0.82
C ILE A 69 -4.83 -6.37 -0.28
N VAL A 70 -5.03 -7.65 -0.02
CA VAL A 70 -6.32 -8.19 0.41
C VAL A 70 -6.17 -9.04 1.66
N LYS A 71 -7.15 -8.97 2.55
CA LYS A 71 -7.27 -9.79 3.76
C LYS A 71 -8.56 -10.59 3.64
N LEU A 72 -8.47 -11.91 3.48
CA LEU A 72 -9.62 -12.74 3.07
C LEU A 72 -10.24 -12.17 1.78
N ASP A 73 -11.52 -11.78 1.78
CA ASP A 73 -12.20 -11.19 0.62
C ASP A 73 -12.23 -9.65 0.63
N ASP A 74 -11.64 -9.04 1.66
CA ASP A 74 -11.64 -7.59 1.83
C ASP A 74 -10.37 -6.94 1.27
N VAL A 75 -10.54 -5.84 0.54
CA VAL A 75 -9.45 -5.08 -0.06
C VAL A 75 -8.97 -4.05 0.95
N LYS A 76 -7.67 -4.03 1.24
CA LYS A 76 -7.07 -3.14 2.24
C LYS A 76 -6.26 -2.01 1.63
N ALA A 77 -5.63 -2.27 0.49
CA ALA A 77 -5.00 -1.25 -0.33
C ALA A 77 -4.89 -1.72 -1.79
N VAL A 78 -4.74 -0.75 -2.70
CA VAL A 78 -4.40 -1.00 -4.10
C VAL A 78 -3.24 -0.09 -4.46
N VAL A 79 -2.16 -0.66 -4.98
CA VAL A 79 -1.01 0.10 -5.50
C VAL A 79 -1.16 0.19 -7.00
N ALA A 80 -1.31 1.42 -7.50
CA ALA A 80 -1.57 1.67 -8.91
C ALA A 80 -0.29 1.47 -9.76
N ASN A 81 -0.43 0.83 -10.92
CA ASN A 81 0.67 0.63 -11.88
C ASN A 81 1.89 -0.13 -11.34
N VAL A 82 1.71 -0.94 -10.30
CA VAL A 82 2.75 -1.78 -9.69
C VAL A 82 2.42 -3.26 -9.93
N ASN A 83 3.45 -4.05 -10.21
CA ASN A 83 3.35 -5.51 -10.25
C ASN A 83 3.38 -6.08 -8.82
N ALA A 84 2.50 -7.03 -8.54
CA ALA A 84 2.41 -7.69 -7.24
C ALA A 84 3.71 -8.38 -6.84
N ASP A 85 4.48 -8.90 -7.80
CA ASP A 85 5.75 -9.57 -7.55
C ASP A 85 6.86 -8.60 -7.09
N ASP A 86 6.70 -7.30 -7.35
CA ASP A 86 7.64 -6.25 -6.91
C ASP A 86 7.37 -5.83 -5.45
N LEU A 87 6.23 -6.25 -4.88
CA LEU A 87 5.88 -5.98 -3.50
C LEU A 87 6.30 -7.12 -2.58
N LYS A 88 7.01 -6.78 -1.50
CA LYS A 88 7.42 -7.73 -0.48
C LYS A 88 6.57 -7.57 0.78
N LEU A 89 5.88 -8.65 1.15
CA LEU A 89 5.10 -8.75 2.39
C LEU A 89 5.97 -9.26 3.54
N ASP A 90 6.10 -8.46 4.61
CA ASP A 90 6.77 -8.87 5.85
C ASP A 90 5.75 -8.90 7.01
N PHE A 91 5.40 -10.10 7.46
CA PHE A 91 4.47 -10.29 8.57
C PHE A 91 5.07 -9.94 9.95
N SER A 92 6.40 -10.05 10.10
CA SER A 92 7.08 -9.75 11.36
C SER A 92 7.12 -8.24 11.60
N LEU A 93 7.39 -7.47 10.55
CA LEU A 93 7.40 -6.00 10.58
C LEU A 93 6.01 -5.39 10.33
N ARG A 94 5.04 -6.19 9.87
CA ARG A 94 3.71 -5.75 9.46
C ARG A 94 3.75 -4.68 8.35
N GLN A 95 4.71 -4.82 7.45
CA GLN A 95 4.97 -3.88 6.37
C GLN A 95 4.92 -4.58 5.02
N ILE A 96 4.52 -3.83 4.00
CA ILE A 96 4.67 -4.18 2.59
C ILE A 96 5.53 -3.11 1.95
N THR A 97 6.59 -3.50 1.25
CA THR A 97 7.50 -2.56 0.60
C THR A 97 7.60 -2.83 -0.89
N LEU A 98 7.82 -1.77 -1.68
CA LEU A 98 8.16 -1.90 -3.09
C LEU A 98 9.67 -2.13 -3.22
N VAL A 99 10.04 -3.24 -3.84
CA VAL A 99 11.43 -3.57 -4.13
C VAL A 99 11.75 -3.01 -5.51
N ALA A 100 12.77 -2.14 -5.59
CA ALA A 100 13.30 -1.74 -6.88
C ALA A 100 13.85 -2.98 -7.61
N ASP A 101 13.48 -3.19 -8.87
CA ASP A 101 14.12 -4.20 -9.70
C ASP A 101 15.63 -3.86 -9.78
N PRO A 102 16.52 -4.72 -9.25
CA PRO A 102 17.96 -4.45 -9.27
C PRO A 102 18.56 -4.48 -10.69
N LEU A 103 17.77 -4.82 -11.71
CA LEU A 103 18.18 -4.89 -13.12
C LEU A 103 17.54 -3.82 -14.02
N ALA A 104 16.74 -2.90 -13.47
CA ALA A 104 16.15 -1.77 -14.20
C ALA A 104 17.12 -0.62 -14.46
#